data_AF-A0AA40DXQ5-F1
#
_entry.id   AF-A0AA40DXQ5-F1
#
_cell.length_a   1.000
_cell.length_b   1.000
_cell.length_c   1.000
_cell.angle_alpha   90.00
_cell.angle_beta   90.00
_cell.angle_gamma   90.00
#
_symmetry.space_group_name_H-M   'P 1'
#
loop_
_entity.id
_entity.type
_entity.pdbx_description
1 polymer ?
#
loop_
_entity_poly.entity_id
_entity_poly.type
_entity_poly.pdbx_seq_one_letter_code
_entity_poly.pdbx_strand_id
1 'polypeptide(L)'
;MGRRGVTAPRPASIQLFPYYTPSFDLALTGAIVFGCLAAVHGWLAFKTRTVYFGISSKAALTMTIGMILRIVFATTPAENVTVFSWPFAAMSLLLTMPGSIVGLVLMMTQTRLTWWITPAQDRTLGNLWVPPMYQSLFFATPQAVADAIGFIGSGILLIRPAPPHVASAGAVMDMLVWMALAGVVLRYAVISRRRWPPIERSMRDGSRRLSLALSVSAVLLAIRGVTQVLERDAAASLQADPPLEAGALPLLATEEWPIYAFDYLPIAAILVVMAVYYPGLYLPRRLTGFRLRTVALVREEEEENLCRSAGGTSADGLSGGMDLEEGGKTKLDG
;
A
#
# COMPACT_ATOMS: atom_id res chain seq x y z
N MET A 1 -24.93 -62.76 -3.98
CA MET A 1 -25.37 -61.35 -4.02
C MET A 1 -25.28 -60.76 -2.62
N GLY A 2 -24.15 -60.14 -2.28
CA GLY A 2 -23.95 -59.49 -0.98
C GLY A 2 -24.32 -58.01 -1.09
N ARG A 3 -25.31 -57.56 -0.29
CA ARG A 3 -25.62 -56.13 -0.11
C ARG A 3 -24.38 -55.43 0.43
N ARG A 4 -23.72 -54.60 -0.40
CA ARG A 4 -22.75 -53.61 0.07
C ARG A 4 -23.48 -52.69 1.03
N GLY A 5 -23.07 -52.72 2.31
CA GLY A 5 -23.54 -51.78 3.30
C GLY A 5 -23.20 -50.36 2.83
N VAL A 6 -24.24 -49.57 2.56
CA VAL A 6 -24.10 -48.13 2.40
C VAL A 6 -23.73 -47.60 3.78
N THR A 7 -22.44 -47.39 4.01
CA THR A 7 -21.94 -46.67 5.18
C THR A 7 -22.59 -45.29 5.17
N ALA A 8 -23.31 -44.95 6.24
CA ALA A 8 -23.92 -43.64 6.40
C ALA A 8 -22.89 -42.54 6.12
N PRO A 9 -23.26 -41.45 5.41
CA PRO A 9 -22.36 -40.34 5.18
C PRO A 9 -21.87 -39.83 6.54
N ARG A 10 -20.55 -39.84 6.76
CA ARG A 10 -19.96 -39.21 7.94
C ARG A 10 -20.50 -37.78 8.01
N PRO A 11 -20.96 -37.30 9.18
CA PRO A 11 -21.31 -35.90 9.34
C PRO A 11 -20.12 -35.08 8.83
N ALA A 12 -20.37 -34.16 7.91
CA ALA A 12 -19.33 -33.35 7.30
C ALA A 12 -18.54 -32.67 8.42
N SER A 13 -17.36 -33.19 8.72
CA SER A 13 -16.43 -32.53 9.63
C SER A 13 -16.19 -31.16 9.04
N ILE A 14 -16.54 -30.10 9.76
CA ILE A 14 -16.30 -28.72 9.35
C ILE A 14 -14.79 -28.59 9.15
N GLN A 15 -14.33 -28.70 7.90
CA GLN A 15 -12.93 -28.49 7.56
C GLN A 15 -12.69 -26.98 7.63
N LEU A 16 -11.85 -26.58 8.59
CA LEU A 16 -11.50 -25.17 8.82
C LEU A 16 -10.85 -24.53 7.59
N PHE A 17 -10.12 -25.35 6.84
CA PHE A 17 -9.57 -25.05 5.54
C PHE A 17 -10.21 -26.04 4.56
N PRO A 18 -11.24 -25.64 3.80
CA PRO A 18 -12.05 -26.58 3.02
C PRO A 18 -11.29 -27.22 1.85
N TYR A 19 -10.12 -26.68 1.48
CA TYR A 19 -9.45 -27.04 0.24
C TYR A 19 -7.96 -27.39 0.37
N TYR A 20 -7.31 -27.09 1.50
CA TYR A 20 -5.88 -27.36 1.70
C TYR A 20 -5.52 -27.56 3.18
N THR A 21 -4.39 -28.20 3.46
CA THR A 21 -3.84 -28.32 4.82
C THR A 21 -2.82 -27.21 5.10
N PRO A 22 -2.94 -26.45 6.19
CA PRO A 22 -1.98 -25.39 6.50
C PRO A 22 -0.59 -25.97 6.83
N SER A 23 0.45 -25.37 6.27
CA SER A 23 1.85 -25.73 6.47
C SER A 23 2.43 -25.00 7.67
N PHE A 24 2.91 -25.78 8.64
CA PHE A 24 3.61 -25.26 9.82
C PHE A 24 4.87 -24.47 9.44
N ASP A 25 5.67 -25.00 8.51
CA ASP A 25 6.98 -24.43 8.15
C ASP A 25 6.84 -23.07 7.45
N LEU A 26 5.86 -22.95 6.55
CA LEU A 26 5.58 -21.69 5.86
C LEU A 26 5.03 -20.64 6.83
N ALA A 27 4.13 -21.03 7.74
CA ALA A 27 3.57 -20.14 8.74
C ALA A 27 4.64 -19.66 9.73
N LEU A 28 5.54 -20.55 10.18
CA LEU A 28 6.68 -20.21 11.03
C LEU A 28 7.65 -19.25 10.34
N THR A 29 8.00 -19.55 9.09
CA THR A 29 8.87 -18.68 8.29
C THR A 29 8.25 -17.29 8.13
N GLY A 30 6.95 -17.23 7.81
CA GLY A 30 6.19 -15.99 7.73
C GLY A 30 6.22 -15.21 9.05
N ALA A 31 5.97 -15.87 10.19
CA ALA A 31 6.00 -15.23 11.51
C ALA A 31 7.37 -14.61 11.82
N ILE A 32 8.47 -15.30 11.51
CA ILE A 32 9.83 -14.79 11.72
C ILE A 32 10.10 -13.59 10.81
N VAL A 33 9.84 -13.70 9.51
CA VAL A 33 10.10 -12.63 8.53
C VAL A 33 9.31 -11.37 8.87
N PHE A 34 8.00 -11.49 9.09
CA PHE A 34 7.16 -10.34 9.43
C PHE A 34 7.47 -9.79 10.83
N GLY A 35 7.88 -10.64 11.78
CA GLY A 35 8.32 -10.21 13.12
C GLY A 35 9.58 -9.35 13.05
N CYS A 36 10.58 -9.77 12.26
CA CYS A 36 11.77 -8.97 11.99
C CYS A 36 11.43 -7.64 11.31
N LEU A 37 10.55 -7.66 10.30
CA LEU A 37 10.10 -6.44 9.63
C LEU A 37 9.34 -5.49 10.58
N ALA A 38 8.52 -6.03 11.49
CA ALA A 38 7.83 -5.24 12.51
C ALA A 38 8.82 -4.53 13.45
N ALA A 39 9.87 -5.25 13.88
CA ALA A 39 10.94 -4.69 14.70
C ALA A 39 11.73 -3.60 13.95
N VAL A 40 12.10 -3.83 12.69
CA VAL A 40 12.82 -2.86 11.86
C VAL A 40 11.99 -1.59 11.65
N HIS A 41 10.73 -1.71 11.25
CA HIS A 41 9.84 -0.56 11.05
C HIS A 41 9.57 0.18 12.38
N GLY A 42 9.43 -0.55 13.49
CA GLY A 42 9.29 0.04 14.82
C GLY A 42 10.52 0.85 15.23
N TRP A 43 11.72 0.28 15.02
CA TRP A 43 12.98 0.97 15.29
C TRP A 43 13.17 2.20 14.40
N LEU A 44 12.88 2.09 13.10
CA LEU A 44 12.94 3.22 12.17
C LEU A 44 11.96 4.32 12.58
N ALA A 45 10.71 3.99 12.90
CA ALA A 45 9.70 4.95 13.35
C ALA A 45 10.13 5.69 14.62
N PHE A 46 10.74 4.99 15.58
CA PHE A 46 11.28 5.60 16.78
C PHE A 46 12.49 6.50 16.47
N LYS A 47 13.47 6.01 15.70
CA LYS A 47 14.72 6.72 15.37
C LYS A 47 14.47 8.01 14.59
N THR A 48 13.58 7.99 13.60
CA THR A 48 13.28 9.15 12.76
C THR A 48 12.19 10.05 13.33
N ARG A 49 11.56 9.65 14.45
CA ARG A 49 10.40 10.33 15.07
C ARG A 49 9.23 10.56 14.11
N THR A 50 9.07 9.67 13.12
CA THR A 50 8.00 9.79 12.11
C THR A 50 6.81 8.93 12.51
N VAL A 51 5.97 9.49 13.39
CA VAL A 51 4.86 8.77 14.05
C VAL A 51 3.87 8.14 13.07
N TYR A 52 3.57 8.80 11.94
CA TYR A 52 2.63 8.25 10.95
C TYR A 52 3.14 6.96 10.27
N PHE A 53 4.47 6.76 10.25
CA PHE A 53 5.06 5.54 9.71
C PHE A 53 4.97 4.33 10.64
N GLY A 54 4.56 4.54 11.91
CA GLY A 54 4.20 3.44 12.81
C GLY A 54 3.02 2.59 12.30
N ILE A 55 2.35 2.99 11.23
CA ILE A 55 1.35 2.17 10.55
C ILE A 55 2.01 0.97 9.83
N SER A 56 3.23 1.11 9.30
CA SER A 56 3.96 0.00 8.65
C SER A 56 4.35 -1.10 9.65
N SER A 57 4.79 -0.71 10.86
CA SER A 57 5.07 -1.68 11.92
C SER A 57 3.80 -2.39 12.38
N LYS A 58 2.65 -1.69 12.40
CA LYS A 58 1.34 -2.31 12.66
C LYS A 58 0.97 -3.34 11.60
N ALA A 59 1.17 -3.05 10.31
CA ALA A 59 0.91 -4.01 9.22
C ALA A 59 1.74 -5.30 9.38
N ALA A 60 3.04 -5.14 9.64
CA ALA A 60 3.94 -6.27 9.87
C ALA A 60 3.58 -7.04 11.14
N LEU A 61 3.20 -6.34 12.21
CA LEU A 61 2.75 -6.96 13.46
C LEU A 61 1.45 -7.76 13.27
N THR A 62 0.46 -7.20 12.54
CA THR A 62 -0.78 -7.92 12.23
C THR A 62 -0.52 -9.18 11.43
N MET A 63 0.38 -9.15 10.43
CA MET A 63 0.81 -10.37 9.73
C MET A 63 1.48 -11.37 10.68
N THR A 64 2.38 -10.90 11.55
CA THR A 64 3.09 -11.75 12.51
C THR A 64 2.12 -12.49 13.42
N ILE A 65 1.14 -11.77 13.99
CA ILE A 65 0.12 -12.37 14.86
C ILE A 65 -0.77 -13.34 14.07
N GLY A 66 -1.18 -12.96 12.85
CA GLY A 66 -1.94 -13.85 11.96
C GLY A 66 -1.20 -15.16 11.65
N MET A 67 0.10 -15.09 11.40
CA MET A 67 0.95 -16.26 11.16
C MET A 67 1.11 -17.13 12.40
N ILE A 68 1.30 -16.53 13.59
CA ILE A 68 1.35 -17.28 14.85
C ILE A 68 0.02 -18.01 15.09
N LEU A 69 -1.11 -17.36 14.87
CA LEU A 69 -2.42 -18.02 14.97
C LEU A 69 -2.54 -19.16 13.95
N ARG A 70 -2.04 -18.98 12.73
CA ARG A 70 -2.00 -20.04 11.71
C ARG A 70 -1.18 -21.25 12.16
N ILE A 71 -0.05 -21.04 12.86
CA ILE A 71 0.74 -22.12 13.48
C ILE A 71 -0.08 -22.89 14.54
N VAL A 72 -0.82 -22.17 15.39
CA VAL A 72 -1.70 -22.78 16.39
C VAL A 72 -2.77 -23.64 15.71
N PHE A 73 -3.38 -23.15 14.64
CA PHE A 73 -4.37 -23.93 13.88
C PHE A 73 -3.78 -25.12 13.14
N ALA A 74 -2.55 -25.01 12.62
CA ALA A 74 -1.85 -26.13 11.98
C ALA A 74 -1.48 -27.26 12.97
N THR A 75 -1.35 -26.94 14.26
CA THR A 75 -0.96 -27.89 15.31
C THR A 75 -2.15 -28.41 16.15
N THR A 76 -3.32 -27.76 16.04
CA THR A 76 -4.51 -28.16 16.79
C THR A 76 -5.25 -29.30 16.07
N PRO A 77 -5.57 -30.43 16.74
CA PRO A 77 -6.36 -31.50 16.15
C PRO A 77 -7.73 -31.00 15.67
N ALA A 78 -8.17 -31.45 14.49
CA ALA A 78 -9.42 -31.00 13.84
C ALA A 78 -10.67 -31.16 14.73
N GLU A 79 -10.66 -32.10 15.67
CA GLU A 79 -11.77 -32.38 16.59
C GLU A 79 -12.03 -31.24 17.60
N ASN A 80 -11.01 -30.43 17.93
CA ASN A 80 -11.12 -29.35 18.92
C ASN A 80 -11.47 -27.99 18.30
N VAL A 81 -11.62 -27.93 16.98
CA VAL A 81 -11.72 -26.69 16.21
C VAL A 81 -13.14 -26.11 16.20
N THR A 82 -14.17 -26.92 16.42
CA THR A 82 -15.58 -26.50 16.41
C THR A 82 -15.94 -25.49 17.51
N VAL A 83 -15.13 -25.41 18.58
CA VAL A 83 -15.28 -24.44 19.68
C VAL A 83 -14.58 -23.09 19.35
N PHE A 84 -13.81 -23.02 18.27
CA PHE A 84 -12.86 -21.94 17.95
C PHE A 84 -13.22 -21.12 16.69
N SER A 85 -14.51 -20.87 16.41
CA SER A 85 -14.91 -20.06 15.25
C SER A 85 -14.35 -18.62 15.29
N TRP A 86 -14.31 -17.99 16.47
CA TRP A 86 -13.83 -16.62 16.60
C TRP A 86 -12.31 -16.48 16.38
N PRO A 87 -11.42 -17.32 16.94
CA PRO A 87 -9.99 -17.15 16.68
C PRO A 87 -9.60 -17.47 15.24
N PHE A 88 -10.34 -18.32 14.54
CA PHE A 88 -10.15 -18.53 13.10
C PHE A 88 -10.56 -17.29 12.29
N ALA A 89 -11.69 -16.67 12.66
CA ALA A 89 -12.10 -15.40 12.08
C ALA A 89 -11.08 -14.29 12.33
N ALA A 90 -10.54 -14.21 13.55
CA ALA A 90 -9.50 -13.26 13.92
C ALA A 90 -8.20 -13.51 13.13
N MET A 91 -7.75 -14.76 12.98
CA MET A 91 -6.61 -15.12 12.14
C MET A 91 -6.81 -14.66 10.69
N SER A 92 -7.96 -15.00 10.10
CA SER A 92 -8.28 -14.65 8.72
C SER A 92 -8.33 -13.14 8.49
N LEU A 93 -8.89 -12.39 9.45
CA LEU A 93 -8.88 -10.93 9.45
C LEU A 93 -7.44 -10.38 9.54
N LEU A 94 -6.63 -10.89 10.46
CA LEU A 94 -5.25 -10.46 10.67
C LEU A 94 -4.33 -10.74 9.47
N LEU A 95 -4.60 -11.79 8.70
CA LEU A 95 -3.86 -12.14 7.49
C LEU A 95 -4.29 -11.33 6.26
N THR A 96 -5.52 -10.79 6.23
CA THR A 96 -6.06 -10.04 5.08
C THR A 96 -5.87 -8.52 5.22
N MET A 97 -6.04 -7.97 6.42
CA MET A 97 -5.85 -6.54 6.73
C MET A 97 -4.51 -5.92 6.29
N PRO A 98 -3.37 -6.63 6.31
CA PRO A 98 -2.07 -5.98 6.08
C PRO A 98 -1.91 -5.37 4.69
N GLY A 99 -2.58 -5.91 3.67
CA GLY A 99 -2.64 -5.30 2.34
C GLY A 99 -3.21 -3.89 2.38
N SER A 100 -4.36 -3.70 3.03
CA SER A 100 -5.04 -2.41 3.18
C SER A 100 -4.24 -1.44 4.05
N ILE A 101 -3.62 -1.92 5.13
CA ILE A 101 -2.77 -1.09 6.01
C ILE A 101 -1.54 -0.58 5.24
N VAL A 102 -0.86 -1.44 4.47
CA VAL A 102 0.27 -1.04 3.62
C VAL A 102 -0.18 -0.08 2.53
N GLY A 103 -1.32 -0.33 1.89
CA GLY A 103 -1.90 0.58 0.92
C GLY A 103 -2.16 1.97 1.49
N LEU A 104 -2.68 2.06 2.72
CA LEU A 104 -2.87 3.34 3.43
C LEU A 104 -1.53 4.08 3.63
N VAL A 105 -0.46 3.37 4.00
CA VAL A 105 0.89 3.94 4.11
C VAL A 105 1.35 4.51 2.78
N LEU A 106 1.18 3.77 1.69
CA LEU A 106 1.56 4.23 0.35
C LEU A 106 0.75 5.47 -0.06
N MET A 107 -0.56 5.49 0.18
CA MET A 107 -1.42 6.66 -0.10
C MET A 107 -0.98 7.89 0.70
N MET A 108 -0.71 7.74 1.99
CA MET A 108 -0.25 8.83 2.86
C MET A 108 1.12 9.37 2.45
N THR A 109 2.02 8.47 2.06
CA THR A 109 3.38 8.82 1.63
C THR A 109 3.36 9.48 0.27
N GLN A 110 2.57 8.95 -0.67
CA GLN A 110 2.37 9.56 -1.98
C GLN A 110 1.79 10.96 -1.86
N THR A 111 0.78 11.15 -1.00
CA THR A 111 0.19 12.49 -0.78
C THR A 111 1.27 13.45 -0.28
N ARG A 112 2.08 13.06 0.71
CA ARG A 112 3.20 13.90 1.21
C ARG A 112 4.24 14.18 0.15
N LEU A 113 4.57 13.19 -0.67
CA LEU A 113 5.49 13.36 -1.79
C LEU A 113 4.95 14.38 -2.81
N THR A 114 3.66 14.28 -3.14
CA THR A 114 2.94 15.23 -4.01
C THR A 114 3.06 16.66 -3.47
N TRP A 115 2.81 16.87 -2.17
CA TRP A 115 2.93 18.18 -1.54
C TRP A 115 4.37 18.67 -1.44
N TRP A 116 5.35 17.77 -1.35
CA TRP A 116 6.75 18.14 -1.25
C TRP A 116 7.35 18.58 -2.59
N ILE A 117 7.08 17.86 -3.68
CA ILE A 117 7.73 18.10 -4.98
C ILE A 117 6.90 19.04 -5.87
N THR A 118 5.58 18.92 -5.85
CA THR A 118 4.72 19.61 -6.82
C THR A 118 4.60 21.09 -6.46
N PRO A 119 4.97 22.03 -7.36
CA PRO A 119 4.75 23.47 -7.15
C PRO A 119 3.26 23.79 -7.01
N ALA A 120 2.91 24.81 -6.20
CA ALA A 120 1.52 25.20 -5.93
C ALA A 120 0.69 25.39 -7.21
N GLN A 121 1.23 26.08 -8.21
CA GLN A 121 0.58 26.35 -9.50
C GLN A 121 0.26 25.09 -10.33
N ASP A 122 1.00 23.99 -10.11
CA ASP A 122 0.84 22.75 -10.86
C ASP A 122 0.01 21.70 -10.10
N ARG A 123 -0.48 22.00 -8.89
CA ARG A 123 -1.34 21.13 -8.07
C ARG A 123 -2.80 21.10 -8.55
N THR A 124 -2.99 20.97 -9.85
CA THR A 124 -4.32 20.95 -10.50
C THR A 124 -4.77 19.52 -10.80
N LEU A 125 -6.09 19.31 -10.92
CA LEU A 125 -6.67 18.00 -11.22
C LEU A 125 -6.16 17.43 -12.56
N GLY A 126 -5.96 18.27 -13.58
CA GLY A 126 -5.41 17.83 -14.87
C GLY A 126 -3.99 17.29 -14.76
N ASN A 127 -3.15 17.92 -13.93
CA ASN A 127 -1.76 17.49 -13.74
C ASN A 127 -1.64 16.27 -12.83
N LEU A 128 -2.46 16.14 -11.78
CA LEU A 128 -2.31 15.08 -10.77
C LEU A 128 -3.31 13.93 -10.90
N TRP A 129 -4.37 14.06 -11.72
CA TRP A 129 -5.54 13.18 -11.85
C TRP A 129 -6.39 13.00 -10.58
N VAL A 130 -5.87 13.38 -9.43
CA VAL A 130 -6.56 13.29 -8.14
C VAL A 130 -6.40 14.62 -7.42
N PRO A 131 -7.45 15.13 -6.73
CA PRO A 131 -7.34 16.32 -5.92
C PRO A 131 -6.24 16.16 -4.84
N PRO A 132 -5.24 17.04 -4.78
CA PRO A 132 -4.08 16.89 -3.89
C PRO A 132 -4.44 16.94 -2.39
N MET A 133 -5.54 17.61 -2.04
CA MET A 133 -6.04 17.67 -0.66
C MET A 133 -6.74 16.38 -0.22
N TYR A 134 -7.34 15.64 -1.16
CA TYR A 134 -8.18 14.48 -0.86
C TYR A 134 -7.60 13.18 -1.40
N GLN A 135 -6.35 13.17 -1.85
CA GLN A 135 -5.74 12.01 -2.49
C GLN A 135 -5.81 10.74 -1.63
N SER A 136 -5.42 10.80 -0.35
CA SER A 136 -5.53 9.63 0.53
C SER A 136 -6.99 9.19 0.72
N LEU A 137 -7.92 10.14 0.89
CA LEU A 137 -9.34 9.83 1.12
C LEU A 137 -10.00 9.22 -0.12
N PHE A 138 -9.64 9.71 -1.31
CA PHE A 138 -10.16 9.27 -2.60
C PHE A 138 -9.90 7.79 -2.84
N PHE A 139 -8.75 7.27 -2.43
CA PHE A 139 -8.42 5.84 -2.56
C PHE A 139 -8.78 5.03 -1.31
N ALA A 140 -8.63 5.59 -0.10
CA ALA A 140 -8.91 4.86 1.13
C ALA A 140 -10.40 4.56 1.32
N THR A 141 -11.31 5.45 0.89
CA THR A 141 -12.75 5.22 1.05
C THR A 141 -13.25 4.06 0.19
N PRO A 142 -13.02 4.02 -1.13
CA PRO A 142 -13.37 2.86 -1.95
C PRO A 142 -12.69 1.57 -1.46
N GLN A 143 -11.42 1.65 -1.03
CA GLN A 143 -10.72 0.52 -0.45
C GLN A 143 -11.44 -0.03 0.80
N ALA A 144 -11.78 0.84 1.74
CA ALA A 144 -12.45 0.42 2.97
C ALA A 144 -13.84 -0.21 2.69
N VAL A 145 -14.55 0.28 1.67
CA VAL A 145 -15.81 -0.30 1.20
C VAL A 145 -15.58 -1.67 0.59
N ALA A 146 -14.57 -1.81 -0.28
CA ALA A 146 -14.22 -3.07 -0.91
C ALA A 146 -13.79 -4.14 0.11
N ASP A 147 -12.93 -3.77 1.07
CA ASP A 147 -12.56 -4.61 2.21
C ASP A 147 -13.80 -5.05 3.00
N ALA A 148 -14.71 -4.12 3.33
CA ALA A 148 -15.93 -4.44 4.06
C ALA A 148 -16.83 -5.43 3.29
N ILE A 149 -17.01 -5.23 1.98
CA ILE A 149 -17.74 -6.16 1.11
C ILE A 149 -17.05 -7.53 1.09
N GLY A 150 -15.72 -7.56 0.94
CA GLY A 150 -14.93 -8.78 0.96
C GLY A 150 -15.06 -9.55 2.28
N PHE A 151 -15.03 -8.83 3.42
CA PHE A 151 -15.22 -9.42 4.75
C PHE A 151 -16.63 -9.99 4.93
N ILE A 152 -17.66 -9.25 4.53
CA ILE A 152 -19.05 -9.74 4.58
C ILE A 152 -19.20 -10.97 3.67
N GLY A 153 -18.70 -10.89 2.44
CA GLY A 153 -18.76 -11.96 1.45
C GLY A 153 -17.98 -13.22 1.82
N SER A 154 -16.92 -13.08 2.62
CA SER A 154 -16.16 -14.24 3.12
C SER A 154 -16.94 -15.11 4.11
N GLY A 155 -18.07 -14.62 4.64
CA GLY A 155 -18.87 -15.33 5.64
C GLY A 155 -18.20 -15.46 7.01
N ILE A 156 -16.97 -14.95 7.18
CA ILE A 156 -16.17 -15.07 8.41
C ILE A 156 -16.91 -14.50 9.63
N LEU A 157 -17.71 -13.46 9.44
CA LEU A 157 -18.46 -12.78 10.52
C LEU A 157 -19.94 -13.20 10.60
N LEU A 158 -20.42 -14.01 9.66
CA LEU A 158 -21.84 -14.32 9.53
C LEU A 158 -22.13 -15.75 9.98
N ILE A 159 -23.24 -15.92 10.72
CA ILE A 159 -23.79 -17.23 11.09
C ILE A 159 -24.26 -18.01 9.84
N ARG A 160 -24.50 -17.30 8.73
CA ARG A 160 -24.91 -17.88 7.45
C ARG A 160 -23.82 -17.66 6.39
N PRO A 161 -23.53 -18.66 5.54
CA PRO A 161 -22.60 -18.50 4.45
C PRO A 161 -23.10 -17.39 3.51
N ALA A 162 -22.25 -16.40 3.26
CA ALA A 162 -22.55 -15.36 2.29
C ALA A 162 -22.41 -15.93 0.87
N PRO A 163 -23.13 -15.36 -0.12
CA PRO A 163 -22.97 -15.78 -1.51
C PRO A 163 -21.53 -15.51 -1.99
N PRO A 164 -20.89 -16.45 -2.71
CA PRO A 164 -19.48 -16.33 -3.11
C PRO A 164 -19.20 -15.09 -3.98
N HIS A 165 -20.15 -14.69 -4.81
CA HIS A 165 -20.04 -13.51 -5.67
C HIS A 165 -19.85 -12.20 -4.87
N VAL A 166 -20.28 -12.14 -3.61
CA VAL A 166 -20.09 -10.95 -2.76
C VAL A 166 -18.61 -10.78 -2.42
N ALA A 167 -17.90 -11.87 -2.08
CA ALA A 167 -16.47 -11.81 -1.81
C ALA A 167 -15.68 -11.42 -3.06
N SER A 168 -16.03 -11.99 -4.22
CA SER A 168 -15.41 -11.66 -5.50
C SER A 168 -15.66 -10.20 -5.89
N ALA A 169 -16.85 -9.66 -5.65
CA ALA A 169 -17.16 -8.25 -5.90
C ALA A 169 -16.26 -7.30 -5.07
N GLY A 170 -16.04 -7.62 -3.79
CA GLY A 170 -15.09 -6.89 -2.94
C GLY A 170 -13.66 -6.93 -3.51
N ALA A 171 -13.17 -8.12 -3.86
CA ALA A 171 -11.83 -8.29 -4.43
C ALA A 171 -11.66 -7.55 -5.78
N VAL A 172 -12.69 -7.54 -6.65
CA VAL A 172 -12.65 -6.80 -7.92
C VAL A 172 -12.57 -5.29 -7.66
N MET A 173 -13.32 -4.79 -6.68
CA MET A 173 -13.25 -3.38 -6.29
C MET A 173 -11.87 -3.02 -5.74
N ASP A 174 -11.28 -3.85 -4.89
CA ASP A 174 -9.90 -3.70 -4.40
C ASP A 174 -8.89 -3.66 -5.54
N MET A 175 -8.99 -4.61 -6.48
CA MET A 175 -8.12 -4.67 -7.66
C MET A 175 -8.18 -3.36 -8.45
N LEU A 176 -9.37 -2.83 -8.70
CA LEU A 176 -9.54 -1.56 -9.42
C LEU A 176 -8.92 -0.39 -8.65
N VAL A 177 -9.08 -0.33 -7.33
CA VAL A 177 -8.46 0.70 -6.48
C VAL A 177 -6.93 0.62 -6.54
N TRP A 178 -6.35 -0.57 -6.42
CA TRP A 178 -4.90 -0.75 -6.46
C TRP A 178 -4.31 -0.48 -7.85
N MET A 179 -5.00 -0.87 -8.91
CA MET A 179 -4.61 -0.56 -10.30
C MET A 179 -4.66 0.96 -10.56
N ALA A 180 -5.72 1.64 -10.09
CA ALA A 180 -5.83 3.09 -10.21
C ALA A 180 -4.72 3.81 -9.41
N LEU A 181 -4.44 3.36 -8.18
CA LEU A 181 -3.35 3.90 -7.37
C LEU A 181 -2.01 3.72 -8.06
N ALA A 182 -1.72 2.52 -8.59
CA ALA A 182 -0.49 2.24 -9.33
C ALA A 182 -0.35 3.16 -10.55
N GLY A 183 -1.41 3.31 -11.35
CA GLY A 183 -1.43 4.23 -12.49
C GLY A 183 -1.13 5.67 -12.09
N VAL A 184 -1.75 6.18 -11.02
CA VAL A 184 -1.51 7.54 -10.51
C VAL A 184 -0.08 7.71 -9.99
N VAL A 185 0.46 6.75 -9.24
CA VAL A 185 1.82 6.81 -8.69
C VAL A 185 2.86 6.74 -9.80
N LEU A 186 2.72 5.83 -10.78
CA LEU A 186 3.63 5.74 -11.93
C LEU A 186 3.60 7.01 -12.76
N ARG A 187 2.41 7.51 -13.08
CA ARG A 187 2.26 8.77 -13.83
C ARG A 187 2.93 9.93 -13.08
N TYR A 188 2.69 10.03 -11.78
CA TYR A 188 3.33 11.03 -10.93
C TYR A 188 4.86 10.90 -10.96
N ALA A 189 5.40 9.68 -10.90
CA ALA A 189 6.84 9.42 -11.00
C ALA A 189 7.43 9.89 -12.35
N VAL A 190 6.69 9.73 -13.45
CA VAL A 190 7.10 10.20 -14.78
C VAL A 190 7.03 11.74 -14.87
N ILE A 191 5.92 12.35 -14.44
CA ILE A 191 5.70 13.80 -14.52
C ILE A 191 6.70 14.54 -13.64
N SER A 192 6.86 14.12 -12.38
CA SER A 192 7.80 14.75 -11.44
C SER A 192 9.24 14.75 -11.96
N ARG A 193 9.65 13.72 -12.72
CA ARG A 193 10.98 13.66 -13.34
C ARG A 193 11.14 14.59 -14.54
N ARG A 194 10.07 14.79 -15.32
CA ARG A 194 10.13 15.54 -16.59
C ARG A 194 9.83 17.04 -16.42
N ARG A 195 8.82 17.38 -15.63
CA ARG A 195 8.23 18.72 -15.59
C ARG A 195 8.71 19.57 -14.41
N TRP A 196 9.05 18.93 -13.29
CA TRP A 196 9.36 19.63 -12.04
C TRP A 196 10.79 19.34 -11.60
N PRO A 197 11.79 20.01 -12.19
CA PRO A 197 13.16 19.90 -11.71
C PRO A 197 13.26 20.50 -10.30
N PRO A 198 13.71 19.72 -9.29
CA PRO A 198 13.93 20.26 -7.96
C PRO A 198 15.05 21.31 -8.00
N ILE A 199 14.85 22.40 -7.24
CA ILE A 199 15.81 23.50 -7.09
C ILE A 199 17.11 22.98 -6.45
N GLU A 200 17.01 22.01 -5.52
CA GLU A 200 18.16 21.44 -4.81
C GLU A 200 18.48 19.99 -5.24
N ARG A 201 19.76 19.66 -5.43
CA ARG A 201 20.23 18.33 -5.85
C ARG A 201 19.88 17.24 -4.82
N SER A 202 20.03 17.53 -3.53
CA SER A 202 19.73 16.61 -2.42
C SER A 202 18.25 16.15 -2.44
N MET A 203 17.33 17.11 -2.61
CA MET A 203 15.90 16.86 -2.73
C MET A 203 15.55 16.04 -3.96
N ARG A 204 16.27 16.25 -5.07
CA ARG A 204 16.09 15.49 -6.31
C ARG A 204 16.39 14.01 -6.16
N ASP A 205 17.49 13.67 -5.49
CA ASP A 205 17.87 12.28 -5.35
C ASP A 205 16.95 11.55 -4.36
N GLY A 206 16.59 12.21 -3.25
CA GLY A 206 15.64 11.67 -2.28
C GLY A 206 14.25 11.44 -2.86
N SER A 207 13.71 12.43 -3.57
CA SER A 207 12.40 12.30 -4.24
C SER A 207 12.36 11.19 -5.28
N ARG A 208 13.42 11.03 -6.09
CA ARG A 208 13.49 9.99 -7.12
C ARG A 208 13.49 8.59 -6.53
N ARG A 209 14.29 8.36 -5.48
CA ARG A 209 14.37 7.08 -4.77
C ARG A 209 13.02 6.73 -4.11
N LEU A 210 12.42 7.71 -3.43
CA LEU A 210 11.12 7.53 -2.78
C LEU A 210 10.00 7.30 -3.80
N SER A 211 9.97 8.06 -4.89
CA SER A 211 8.98 7.88 -5.97
C SER A 211 9.11 6.51 -6.64
N LEU A 212 10.34 6.01 -6.84
CA LEU A 212 10.59 4.67 -7.36
C LEU A 212 10.08 3.60 -6.38
N ALA A 213 10.40 3.74 -5.08
CA ALA A 213 9.95 2.82 -4.05
C ALA A 213 8.41 2.74 -3.97
N LEU A 214 7.72 3.89 -4.04
CA LEU A 214 6.26 3.95 -4.09
C LEU A 214 5.70 3.31 -5.36
N SER A 215 6.34 3.52 -6.51
CA SER A 215 5.89 2.93 -7.79
C SER A 215 6.01 1.41 -7.77
N VAL A 216 7.15 0.87 -7.34
CA VAL A 216 7.36 -0.57 -7.18
C VAL A 216 6.34 -1.15 -6.20
N SER A 217 6.14 -0.48 -5.06
CA SER A 217 5.19 -0.94 -4.04
C SER A 217 3.75 -0.94 -4.52
N ALA A 218 3.34 0.09 -5.29
CA ALA A 218 1.99 0.18 -5.84
C ALA A 218 1.73 -0.90 -6.91
N VAL A 219 2.74 -1.22 -7.74
CA VAL A 219 2.64 -2.34 -8.70
C VAL A 219 2.51 -3.67 -7.97
N LEU A 220 3.27 -3.90 -6.89
CA LEU A 220 3.16 -5.11 -6.09
C LEU A 220 1.77 -5.26 -5.45
N LEU A 221 1.17 -4.17 -4.94
CA LEU A 221 -0.22 -4.19 -4.46
C LEU A 221 -1.23 -4.46 -5.58
N ALA A 222 -1.01 -3.90 -6.77
CA ALA A 222 -1.89 -4.15 -7.90
C ALA A 222 -1.85 -5.62 -8.34
N ILE A 223 -0.66 -6.23 -8.39
CA ILE A 223 -0.50 -7.68 -8.66
C ILE A 223 -1.26 -8.48 -7.61
N ARG A 224 -1.07 -8.16 -6.31
CA ARG A 224 -1.81 -8.78 -5.22
C ARG A 224 -3.33 -8.66 -5.40
N GLY A 225 -3.82 -7.48 -5.77
CA GLY A 225 -5.25 -7.24 -6.02
C GLY A 225 -5.80 -8.16 -7.12
N VAL A 226 -5.07 -8.32 -8.22
CA VAL A 226 -5.44 -9.26 -9.30
C VAL A 226 -5.47 -10.70 -8.80
N THR A 227 -4.46 -11.13 -8.05
CA THR A 227 -4.39 -12.51 -7.55
C THR A 227 -5.49 -12.81 -6.52
N GLN A 228 -5.90 -11.83 -5.73
CA GLN A 228 -7.05 -11.97 -4.82
C GLN A 228 -8.36 -12.18 -5.58
N VAL A 229 -8.56 -11.48 -6.72
CA VAL A 229 -9.72 -11.74 -7.59
C VAL A 229 -9.70 -13.19 -8.08
N LEU A 230 -8.56 -13.65 -8.59
CA LEU A 230 -8.40 -15.01 -9.09
C LEU A 230 -8.64 -16.06 -7.98
N GLU A 231 -8.16 -15.81 -6.76
CA GLU A 231 -8.38 -16.71 -5.62
C GLU A 231 -9.85 -16.78 -5.23
N ARG A 232 -10.55 -15.64 -5.16
CA ARG A 232 -11.98 -15.60 -4.83
C ARG A 232 -12.84 -16.24 -5.91
N ASP A 233 -12.49 -16.04 -7.18
CA ASP A 233 -13.16 -16.66 -8.31
C ASP A 233 -12.94 -18.18 -8.33
N ALA A 234 -11.70 -18.64 -8.13
CA ALA A 234 -11.38 -20.06 -7.98
C ALA A 234 -12.15 -20.70 -6.81
N ALA A 235 -12.21 -20.03 -5.66
CA ALA A 235 -12.97 -20.51 -4.51
C ALA A 235 -14.49 -20.55 -4.79
N ALA A 236 -15.03 -19.57 -5.52
CA ALA A 236 -16.43 -19.55 -5.95
C ALA A 236 -16.75 -20.71 -6.91
N SER A 237 -15.86 -20.98 -7.87
CA SER A 237 -16.03 -22.08 -8.83
C SER A 237 -16.08 -23.45 -8.15
N LEU A 238 -15.23 -23.67 -7.14
CA LEU A 238 -15.23 -24.89 -6.31
C LEU A 238 -16.50 -25.08 -5.49
N GLN A 239 -17.13 -23.99 -5.06
CA GLN A 239 -18.40 -24.05 -4.32
C GLN A 239 -19.59 -24.35 -5.23
N ALA A 240 -19.55 -23.87 -6.48
CA ALA A 240 -20.60 -24.11 -7.46
C ALA A 240 -20.59 -25.55 -7.97
N ASP A 241 -19.43 -26.06 -8.37
CA ASP A 241 -19.25 -27.38 -8.97
C ASP A 241 -18.27 -28.23 -8.14
N PRO A 242 -18.76 -29.08 -7.21
CA PRO A 242 -17.89 -29.91 -6.42
C PRO A 242 -17.12 -30.94 -7.28
N PRO A 243 -15.90 -31.35 -6.88
CA PRO A 243 -14.86 -31.94 -7.75
C PRO A 243 -15.14 -33.30 -8.39
N LEU A 244 -16.35 -33.84 -8.26
CA LEU A 244 -16.69 -35.19 -8.75
C LEU A 244 -16.74 -35.29 -10.28
N GLU A 245 -16.90 -34.18 -11.01
CA GLU A 245 -17.02 -34.21 -12.48
C GLU A 245 -15.98 -33.37 -13.25
N ALA A 246 -15.31 -32.40 -12.62
CA ALA A 246 -14.33 -31.53 -13.27
C ALA A 246 -12.90 -32.02 -12.99
N GLY A 247 -12.31 -32.76 -13.94
CA GLY A 247 -11.00 -33.44 -13.81
C GLY A 247 -9.75 -32.57 -13.58
N ALA A 248 -9.88 -31.29 -13.23
CA ALA A 248 -8.78 -30.44 -12.80
C ALA A 248 -9.26 -29.45 -11.72
N LEU A 249 -8.82 -29.68 -10.48
CA LEU A 249 -9.04 -28.74 -9.39
C LEU A 249 -8.23 -27.45 -9.65
N PRO A 250 -8.79 -26.24 -9.46
CA PRO A 250 -8.03 -25.01 -9.53
C PRO A 250 -6.91 -25.03 -8.48
N LEU A 251 -5.67 -25.10 -8.96
CA LEU A 251 -4.45 -25.17 -8.15
C LEU A 251 -4.34 -24.00 -7.16
N LEU A 252 -4.89 -22.84 -7.53
CA LEU A 252 -4.87 -21.62 -6.72
C LEU A 252 -5.67 -21.75 -5.41
N ALA A 253 -6.66 -22.63 -5.36
CA ALA A 253 -7.52 -22.83 -4.19
C ALA A 253 -7.19 -24.10 -3.41
N THR A 254 -6.51 -25.07 -4.03
CA THR A 254 -6.22 -26.40 -3.45
C THR A 254 -4.83 -26.53 -2.87
N GLU A 255 -3.89 -25.68 -3.28
CA GLU A 255 -2.56 -25.61 -2.70
C GLU A 255 -2.42 -24.35 -1.85
N GLU A 256 -1.62 -24.43 -0.79
CA GLU A 256 -1.42 -23.29 0.12
C GLU A 256 -0.35 -22.31 -0.38
N TRP A 257 0.67 -22.80 -1.09
CA TRP A 257 1.81 -21.99 -1.53
C TRP A 257 1.43 -20.74 -2.35
N PRO A 258 0.36 -20.71 -3.19
CA PRO A 258 0.02 -19.52 -3.95
C PRO A 258 -0.33 -18.33 -3.06
N ILE A 259 -0.96 -18.56 -1.90
CA ILE A 259 -1.27 -17.50 -0.93
C ILE A 259 0.03 -16.86 -0.43
N TYR A 260 1.05 -17.67 -0.13
CA TYR A 260 2.35 -17.14 0.27
C TYR A 260 3.05 -16.38 -0.85
N ALA A 261 3.03 -16.92 -2.08
CA ALA A 261 3.72 -16.33 -3.22
C ALA A 261 3.07 -15.05 -3.75
N PHE A 262 1.75 -14.97 -3.73
CA PHE A 262 0.98 -13.91 -4.40
C PHE A 262 0.27 -12.94 -3.45
N ASP A 263 0.06 -13.30 -2.17
CA ASP A 263 -0.46 -12.38 -1.16
C ASP A 263 0.66 -11.92 -0.21
N TYR A 264 1.25 -12.86 0.52
CA TYR A 264 2.16 -12.52 1.62
C TYR A 264 3.52 -12.01 1.14
N LEU A 265 4.11 -12.62 0.11
CA LEU A 265 5.42 -12.23 -0.42
C LEU A 265 5.40 -10.80 -1.00
N PRO A 266 4.40 -10.37 -1.79
CA PRO A 266 4.28 -8.97 -2.19
C PRO A 266 4.18 -8.00 -1.02
N ILE A 267 3.43 -8.32 0.04
CA ILE A 267 3.36 -7.48 1.25
C ILE A 267 4.74 -7.38 1.92
N ALA A 268 5.44 -8.51 2.10
CA ALA A 268 6.78 -8.53 2.65
C ALA A 268 7.75 -7.70 1.80
N ALA A 269 7.70 -7.85 0.47
CA ALA A 269 8.53 -7.09 -0.46
C ALA A 269 8.26 -5.58 -0.36
N ILE A 270 7.00 -5.15 -0.25
CA ILE A 270 6.66 -3.74 -0.03
C ILE A 270 7.24 -3.24 1.29
N LEU A 271 7.10 -4.01 2.38
CA LEU A 271 7.65 -3.64 3.69
C LEU A 271 9.18 -3.55 3.65
N VAL A 272 9.87 -4.42 2.91
CA VAL A 272 11.33 -4.34 2.70
C VAL A 272 11.68 -3.07 1.91
N VAL A 273 11.00 -2.82 0.78
CA VAL A 273 11.21 -1.61 -0.03
C VAL A 273 11.01 -0.35 0.81
N MET A 274 9.97 -0.31 1.64
CA MET A 274 9.67 0.82 2.54
C MET A 274 10.63 0.91 3.74
N ALA A 275 11.28 -0.18 4.15
CA ALA A 275 12.33 -0.13 5.17
C ALA A 275 13.64 0.42 4.58
N VAL A 276 14.01 0.01 3.36
CA VAL A 276 15.20 0.49 2.65
C VAL A 276 15.04 1.96 2.24
N TYR A 277 13.89 2.31 1.66
CA TYR A 277 13.57 3.66 1.23
C TYR A 277 12.66 4.36 2.24
N TYR A 278 13.06 4.32 3.51
CA TYR A 278 12.24 4.80 4.61
C TYR A 278 11.89 6.29 4.47
N PRO A 279 10.60 6.66 4.33
CA PRO A 279 10.24 8.02 3.91
C PRO A 279 10.58 9.08 4.96
N GLY A 280 10.69 8.71 6.23
CA GLY A 280 11.13 9.61 7.28
C GLY A 280 12.59 10.08 7.17
N LEU A 281 13.41 9.45 6.32
CA LEU A 281 14.76 9.91 6.01
C LEU A 281 14.79 10.91 4.84
N TYR A 282 13.77 10.89 3.98
CA TYR A 282 13.73 11.70 2.75
C TYR A 282 12.80 12.90 2.87
N LEU A 283 11.70 12.77 3.61
CA LEU A 283 10.70 13.83 3.74
C LEU A 283 11.12 14.87 4.79
N PRO A 284 10.88 16.17 4.53
CA PRO A 284 11.05 17.22 5.53
C PRO A 284 10.24 16.94 6.80
N ARG A 285 10.80 17.25 7.98
CA ARG A 285 10.14 17.02 9.28
C ARG A 285 8.75 17.64 9.40
N ARG A 286 8.49 18.75 8.70
CA ARG A 286 7.15 19.38 8.66
C ARG A 286 6.07 18.48 8.04
N LEU A 287 6.45 17.55 7.16
CA LEU A 287 5.53 16.60 6.50
C LEU A 287 5.43 15.26 7.23
N THR A 288 6.29 15.00 8.22
CA THR A 288 6.33 13.72 8.92
C THR A 288 5.41 13.65 10.15
N GLY A 289 4.61 14.69 10.38
CA GLY A 289 3.58 14.68 11.42
C GLY A 289 2.46 13.68 11.15
N PHE A 290 1.74 13.32 12.22
CA PHE A 290 0.58 12.43 12.15
C PHE A 290 -0.51 12.97 11.20
N ARG A 291 -0.77 14.28 11.26
CA ARG A 291 -1.67 14.99 10.34
C ARG A 291 -0.88 15.92 9.44
N LEU A 292 -1.19 15.88 8.15
CA LEU A 292 -0.68 16.84 7.18
C LEU A 292 -1.49 18.13 7.31
N ARG A 293 -0.87 19.23 7.76
CA ARG A 293 -1.52 20.54 7.87
C ARG A 293 -1.46 21.26 6.53
N THR A 294 -2.31 20.86 5.59
CA THR A 294 -2.33 21.41 4.22
C THR A 294 -2.52 22.94 4.20
N VAL A 295 -3.41 23.47 5.03
CA VAL A 295 -3.66 24.93 5.13
C VAL A 295 -2.41 25.70 5.56
N ALA A 296 -1.64 25.16 6.51
CA ALA A 296 -0.39 25.79 6.96
C ALA A 296 0.66 25.80 5.85
N LEU A 297 0.77 24.71 5.07
CA LEU A 297 1.69 24.63 3.94
C LEU A 297 1.35 25.62 2.82
N VAL A 298 0.06 25.79 2.52
CA VAL A 298 -0.38 26.77 1.51
C VAL A 298 -0.05 28.20 1.97
N ARG A 299 -0.32 28.51 3.24
CA ARG A 299 0.00 29.83 3.80
C ARG A 299 1.50 30.13 3.81
N GLU A 300 2.33 29.17 4.20
CA GLU A 300 3.81 29.31 4.18
C GLU A 300 4.31 29.59 2.74
N GLU A 301 3.75 28.92 1.74
CA GLU A 301 4.08 29.15 0.33
C GLU A 301 3.61 30.52 -0.17
N GLU A 302 2.43 30.99 0.25
CA GLU A 302 1.93 32.33 -0.05
C GLU A 302 2.82 33.42 0.55
N GLU A 303 3.22 33.26 1.83
CA GLU A 303 4.13 34.17 2.51
C GLU A 303 5.51 34.22 1.82
N GLU A 304 6.06 33.07 1.43
CA GLU A 304 7.33 33.00 0.68
C GLU A 304 7.24 33.70 -0.69
N ASN A 305 6.12 33.52 -1.40
CA ASN A 305 5.89 34.18 -2.68
C ASN A 305 5.76 35.70 -2.53
N LEU A 306 5.09 36.17 -1.47
CA LEU A 306 4.99 37.59 -1.15
C LEU A 306 6.38 38.20 -0.86
N CYS A 307 7.19 37.54 -0.04
CA CYS A 307 8.56 37.99 0.25
C CYS A 307 9.44 38.05 -1.01
N ARG A 308 9.33 37.06 -1.91
CA ARG A 308 10.05 37.08 -3.19
C ARG A 308 9.60 38.22 -4.09
N SER A 309 8.29 38.50 -4.15
CA SER A 309 7.75 39.60 -4.95
C SER A 309 8.16 40.98 -4.40
N ALA A 310 8.28 41.13 -3.08
CA ALA A 310 8.70 42.37 -2.44
C ALA A 310 10.21 42.63 -2.55
N GLY A 311 11.04 41.58 -2.51
CA GLY A 311 12.50 41.70 -2.62
C GLY A 311 13.01 41.99 -4.04
N GLY A 312 12.27 41.60 -5.07
CA GLY A 312 12.66 41.79 -6.48
C GLY A 312 12.62 43.25 -6.96
N THR A 313 11.88 44.14 -6.28
CA THR A 313 11.65 45.51 -6.77
C THR A 313 12.72 46.52 -6.33
N SER A 314 13.63 46.17 -5.42
CA SER A 314 14.61 47.13 -4.85
C SER A 314 16.01 47.11 -5.48
N ALA A 315 16.37 46.13 -6.30
CA ALA A 315 17.76 46.01 -6.80
C ALA A 315 17.99 46.60 -8.21
N ASP A 316 17.00 46.60 -9.10
CA ASP A 316 17.19 47.02 -10.50
C ASP A 316 16.92 48.52 -10.77
N GLY A 317 16.50 49.28 -9.74
CA GLY A 317 16.13 50.70 -9.89
C GLY A 317 17.23 51.73 -9.63
N LEU A 318 18.43 51.33 -9.17
CA LEU A 318 19.47 52.26 -8.70
C LEU A 318 20.81 52.20 -9.47
N SER A 319 20.90 51.43 -10.55
CA SER A 319 22.10 51.35 -11.40
C SER A 319 22.03 52.22 -12.67
N GLY A 320 20.99 53.04 -12.84
CA GLY A 320 20.83 53.95 -13.98
C GLY A 320 21.27 55.38 -13.66
N GLY A 321 22.56 55.61 -13.46
CA GLY A 321 23.05 56.98 -13.28
C GLY A 321 24.50 57.10 -12.86
N MET A 322 25.44 56.89 -13.80
CA MET A 322 26.68 57.66 -13.97
C MET A 322 27.53 57.05 -15.09
N ASP A 323 27.05 57.16 -16.33
CA ASP A 323 27.95 57.20 -17.48
C ASP A 323 28.46 58.64 -17.58
N LEU A 324 29.55 58.92 -16.87
CA LEU A 324 30.35 60.11 -17.09
C LEU A 324 31.07 59.95 -18.43
N GLU A 325 30.83 60.90 -19.32
CA GLU A 325 31.68 61.23 -20.46
C GLU A 325 33.15 61.23 -20.01
N GLU A 326 33.95 60.28 -20.50
CA GLU A 326 35.40 60.46 -20.54
C GLU A 326 35.82 60.67 -21.99
N GLY A 327 36.14 61.94 -22.25
CA GLY A 327 36.44 62.51 -23.55
C GLY A 327 37.66 61.89 -24.21
N GLY A 328 37.65 61.99 -25.54
CA GLY A 328 38.69 61.48 -26.40
C GLY A 328 40.06 62.12 -26.16
N LYS A 329 41.09 61.41 -26.64
CA LYS A 329 42.29 62.01 -27.20
C LYS A 329 42.84 61.10 -28.28
N THR A 330 42.77 61.64 -29.49
CA THR A 330 43.59 61.33 -30.65
C THR A 330 45.06 61.18 -30.27
N LYS A 331 45.74 60.18 -30.83
CA LYS A 331 47.19 60.23 -31.03
C LYS A 331 47.55 59.57 -32.36
N LEU A 332 47.79 60.45 -33.33
CA LEU A 332 48.63 60.22 -34.50
C LEU A 332 50.08 59.94 -34.06
N ASP A 333 50.77 59.20 -34.92
CA ASP A 333 52.22 59.22 -35.20
C ASP A 333 52.90 57.85 -35.06
N GLY A 334 53.44 57.38 -36.19
CA GLY A 334 54.37 56.26 -36.30
C GLY A 334 54.17 55.42 -37.56
#